data_AF-K1UM36-F1
#
_entry.id   AF-K1UM36-F1
#
_cell.length_a   1.000
_cell.length_b   1.000
_cell.length_c   1.000
_cell.angle_alpha   90.00
_cell.angle_beta   90.00
_cell.angle_gamma   90.00
#
_symmetry.space_group_name_H-M   'P 1'
#
loop_
_entity.id
_entity.type
_entity.pdbx_description
1 polymer ?
#
loop_
_entity_poly.entity_id
_entity_poly.type
_entity_poly.pdbx_seq_one_letter_code
_entity_poly.pdbx_strand_id
1 'polypeptide(L)'
;DEYLLSYQIRKYVEETPLADESRKHHLDNLNKVLRYERFRHEVLHQRGFHLCIDTITADDIRDFKLWMQEEYRYVDMYPVFYRNEKHRDVGQKRSENSMSGSLYRIRTVVKWCIKRGLTRNNPFDQYQIARPMYGDPFYLTLEERDKVYYADLSGMGTTYPVYRDIFMFQCLIGCRVSDLNRLTKANIVDGFVEYIPQKTKMEHANTVRVPLNQRHGRYLNATR
;
A
#
# COMPACT_ATOMS: atom_id res chain seq x y z
N ASP A 1 -8.52 -23.59 -16.91
CA ASP A 1 -8.62 -22.27 -16.24
C ASP A 1 -8.20 -22.27 -14.78
N GLU A 2 -8.48 -23.30 -13.99
CA GLU A 2 -8.15 -23.28 -12.55
C GLU A 2 -6.65 -23.13 -12.26
N TYR A 3 -5.76 -23.59 -13.13
CA TYR A 3 -4.32 -23.46 -12.94
C TYR A 3 -3.76 -22.08 -13.29
N LEU A 4 -4.57 -21.16 -13.82
CA LEU A 4 -4.12 -19.79 -14.14
C LEU A 4 -3.85 -19.02 -12.85
N LEU A 5 -2.70 -18.33 -12.79
CA LEU A 5 -2.35 -17.49 -11.65
C LEU A 5 -3.41 -16.39 -11.45
N SER A 6 -3.90 -15.78 -12.53
CA SER A 6 -4.94 -14.76 -12.49
C SER A 6 -6.26 -15.28 -11.88
N TYR A 7 -6.65 -16.52 -12.21
CA TYR A 7 -7.79 -17.20 -11.60
C TYR A 7 -7.55 -17.42 -10.09
N GLN A 8 -6.38 -17.92 -9.71
CA GLN A 8 -6.06 -18.20 -8.31
C GLN A 8 -5.95 -16.93 -7.44
N ILE A 9 -5.47 -15.81 -8.00
CA ILE A 9 -5.50 -14.52 -7.30
C ILE A 9 -6.94 -14.10 -7.00
N ARG A 10 -7.85 -14.23 -7.97
CA ARG A 10 -9.28 -13.90 -7.78
C ARG A 10 -9.91 -14.80 -6.72
N LYS A 11 -9.71 -16.10 -6.82
CA LYS A 11 -10.21 -17.09 -5.86
C LYS A 11 -9.69 -16.84 -4.45
N TYR A 12 -8.41 -16.50 -4.30
CA TYR A 12 -7.83 -16.12 -3.01
C TYR A 12 -8.54 -14.91 -2.40
N VAL A 13 -8.85 -13.88 -3.19
CA VAL A 13 -9.54 -12.67 -2.73
C VAL A 13 -11.00 -12.93 -2.33
N GLU A 14 -11.66 -13.88 -2.99
CA GLU A 14 -13.04 -14.26 -2.71
C GLU A 14 -13.14 -15.15 -1.46
N GLU A 15 -12.24 -16.11 -1.30
CA GLU A 15 -12.31 -17.11 -0.23
C GLU A 15 -11.57 -16.73 1.05
N THR A 16 -10.66 -15.75 1.00
CA THR A 16 -9.88 -15.33 2.18
C THR A 16 -10.49 -14.08 2.82
N PRO A 17 -10.72 -14.07 4.15
CA PRO A 17 -11.13 -12.85 4.85
C PRO A 17 -9.95 -11.86 4.87
N LEU A 18 -10.02 -10.86 3.99
CA LEU A 18 -9.01 -9.81 3.83
C LEU A 18 -9.58 -8.47 4.30
N ALA A 19 -8.75 -7.66 4.95
CA ALA A 19 -9.04 -6.24 5.14
C ALA A 19 -9.18 -5.53 3.77
N ASP A 20 -10.02 -4.49 3.70
CA ASP A 20 -10.37 -3.81 2.44
C ASP A 20 -9.16 -3.33 1.63
N GLU A 21 -8.16 -2.73 2.29
CA GLU A 21 -6.93 -2.31 1.61
C GLU A 21 -6.15 -3.51 1.05
N SER A 22 -6.09 -4.63 1.78
CA SER A 22 -5.44 -5.84 1.29
C SER A 22 -6.17 -6.41 0.07
N ARG A 23 -7.52 -6.48 0.13
CA ARG A 23 -8.36 -6.87 -1.00
C ARG A 23 -8.09 -6.00 -2.23
N LYS A 24 -8.12 -4.67 -2.06
CA LYS A 24 -7.82 -3.69 -3.11
C LYS A 24 -6.44 -3.92 -3.73
N HIS A 25 -5.42 -4.14 -2.91
CA HIS A 25 -4.07 -4.39 -3.40
C HIS A 25 -3.94 -5.71 -4.16
N HIS A 26 -4.65 -6.78 -3.77
CA HIS A 26 -4.65 -8.03 -4.54
C HIS A 26 -5.36 -7.86 -5.89
N LEU A 27 -6.46 -7.12 -5.95
CA LEU A 27 -7.17 -6.81 -7.20
C LEU A 27 -6.33 -5.93 -8.15
N ASP A 28 -5.64 -4.93 -7.60
CA ASP A 28 -4.69 -4.12 -8.35
C ASP A 28 -3.51 -4.97 -8.88
N ASN A 29 -3.09 -6.00 -8.13
CA ASN A 29 -2.06 -6.94 -8.57
C ASN A 29 -2.59 -7.89 -9.66
N LEU A 30 -3.84 -8.34 -9.57
CA LEU A 30 -4.51 -9.12 -10.60
C LEU A 30 -4.56 -8.35 -11.93
N ASN A 31 -4.91 -7.07 -11.90
CA ASN A 31 -4.92 -6.23 -13.11
C ASN A 31 -3.53 -6.14 -13.76
N LYS A 32 -2.45 -6.10 -12.97
CA LYS A 32 -1.07 -6.13 -13.51
C LYS A 32 -0.75 -7.47 -14.17
N VAL A 33 -1.11 -8.59 -13.55
CA VAL A 33 -0.91 -9.93 -14.12
C VAL A 33 -1.66 -10.06 -15.45
N LEU A 34 -2.94 -9.71 -15.48
CA LEU A 34 -3.75 -9.77 -16.70
C LEU A 34 -3.20 -8.87 -17.81
N ARG A 35 -2.72 -7.67 -17.45
CA ARG A 35 -2.14 -6.76 -18.42
C ARG A 35 -0.80 -7.23 -18.94
N TYR A 36 0.02 -7.86 -18.10
CA TYR A 36 1.25 -8.51 -18.54
C TYR A 36 0.99 -9.67 -19.50
N GLU A 37 0.04 -10.55 -19.19
CA GLU A 37 -0.37 -11.64 -20.08
C GLU A 37 -0.86 -11.09 -21.43
N ARG A 38 -1.71 -10.05 -21.40
CA ARG A 38 -2.17 -9.34 -22.59
C ARG A 38 -1.01 -8.72 -23.37
N PHE A 39 -0.02 -8.14 -22.69
CA PHE A 39 1.17 -7.55 -23.32
C PHE A 39 2.02 -8.61 -24.03
N ARG A 40 2.25 -9.77 -23.38
CA ARG A 40 2.96 -10.90 -23.99
C ARG A 40 2.24 -11.43 -25.23
N HIS A 41 0.91 -11.49 -25.17
CA HIS A 41 0.07 -11.93 -26.27
C HIS A 41 0.07 -10.94 -27.46
N GLU A 42 -0.25 -9.67 -27.22
CA GLU A 42 -0.52 -8.69 -28.26
C GLU A 42 0.75 -7.99 -28.77
N VAL A 43 1.68 -7.67 -27.87
CA VAL A 43 2.87 -6.89 -28.20
C VAL A 43 4.08 -7.78 -28.50
N LEU A 44 4.26 -8.87 -27.74
CA LEU A 44 5.37 -9.81 -27.97
C LEU A 44 4.98 -11.02 -28.84
N HIS A 45 3.73 -11.06 -29.33
CA HIS A 45 3.20 -12.10 -30.22
C HIS A 45 3.31 -13.54 -29.68
N GLN A 46 3.32 -13.71 -28.36
CA GLN A 46 3.36 -15.00 -27.69
C GLN A 46 1.93 -15.50 -27.46
N ARG A 47 1.34 -16.08 -28.50
CA ARG A 47 -0.05 -16.56 -28.47
C ARG A 47 -0.24 -17.62 -27.37
N GLY A 48 -1.31 -17.46 -26.58
CA GLY A 48 -1.65 -18.39 -25.50
C GLY A 48 -0.79 -18.27 -24.23
N PHE A 49 0.12 -17.29 -24.14
CA PHE A 49 0.91 -17.08 -22.93
C PHE A 49 0.01 -16.74 -21.73
N HIS A 50 0.13 -17.55 -20.67
CA HIS A 50 -0.48 -17.30 -19.38
C HIS A 50 0.47 -17.76 -18.27
N LEU A 51 0.44 -17.07 -17.13
CA LEU A 51 1.12 -17.54 -15.94
C LEU A 51 0.29 -18.66 -15.31
N CYS A 52 0.87 -19.84 -15.20
CA CYS A 52 0.23 -21.03 -14.63
C CYS A 52 0.92 -21.41 -13.32
N ILE A 53 0.17 -21.73 -12.27
CA ILE A 53 0.73 -22.03 -10.94
C ILE A 53 1.68 -23.24 -10.96
N ASP A 54 1.47 -24.21 -11.85
CA ASP A 54 2.30 -25.42 -11.94
C ASP A 54 3.58 -25.23 -12.74
N THR A 55 3.62 -24.25 -13.65
CA THR A 55 4.73 -24.09 -14.59
C THR A 55 5.47 -22.76 -14.44
N ILE A 56 4.93 -21.81 -13.66
CA ILE A 56 5.58 -20.51 -13.44
C ILE A 56 6.96 -20.72 -12.81
N THR A 57 7.96 -20.08 -13.40
CA THR A 57 9.37 -20.20 -13.00
C THR A 57 9.87 -18.94 -12.32
N ALA A 58 11.07 -19.00 -11.73
CA ALA A 58 11.76 -17.81 -11.24
C ALA A 58 12.09 -16.80 -12.36
N ASP A 59 12.25 -17.27 -13.60
CA ASP A 59 12.52 -16.45 -14.78
C ASP A 59 11.26 -15.67 -15.17
N ASP A 60 10.08 -16.30 -15.13
CA ASP A 60 8.80 -15.61 -15.36
C ASP A 60 8.56 -14.50 -14.32
N ILE A 61 8.94 -14.73 -13.06
CA ILE A 61 8.87 -13.70 -12.01
C ILE A 61 9.84 -12.54 -12.29
N ARG A 62 11.05 -12.84 -12.80
CA ARG A 62 12.03 -11.82 -13.22
C ARG A 62 11.50 -10.99 -14.39
N ASP A 63 10.96 -11.64 -15.40
CA ASP A 63 10.38 -10.98 -16.58
C ASP A 63 9.19 -10.12 -16.21
N PHE A 64 8.30 -10.61 -15.33
CA PHE A 64 7.16 -9.83 -14.84
C PHE A 64 7.62 -8.59 -14.07
N LYS A 65 8.65 -8.71 -13.21
CA LYS A 65 9.24 -7.57 -12.51
C LYS A 65 9.82 -6.55 -13.49
N LEU A 66 10.62 -7.01 -14.46
CA LEU A 66 11.23 -6.14 -15.46
C LEU A 66 10.17 -5.41 -16.28
N TRP A 67 9.11 -6.12 -16.68
CA TRP A 67 7.98 -5.50 -17.35
C TRP A 67 7.31 -4.42 -16.47
N MET A 68 7.05 -4.68 -15.19
CA MET A 68 6.48 -3.67 -14.29
C MET A 68 7.36 -2.43 -14.14
N GLN A 69 8.69 -2.61 -14.20
CA GLN A 69 9.68 -1.55 -14.11
C GLN A 69 9.68 -0.66 -15.36
N GLU A 70 9.57 -1.27 -16.54
CA GLU A 70 9.66 -0.58 -17.84
C GLU A 70 8.29 -0.18 -18.40
N GLU A 71 7.18 -0.62 -17.80
CA GLU A 71 5.82 -0.38 -18.29
C GLU A 71 5.55 1.09 -18.62
N TYR A 72 6.06 2.01 -17.80
CA TYR A 72 5.89 3.45 -18.02
C TYR A 72 6.44 3.94 -19.37
N ARG A 73 7.47 3.29 -19.90
CA ARG A 73 8.00 3.57 -21.24
C ARG A 73 7.14 2.92 -22.32
N TYR A 74 6.61 1.74 -22.04
CA TYR A 74 5.74 1.01 -22.97
C TYR A 74 4.43 1.73 -23.24
N VAL A 75 3.95 2.57 -22.31
CA VAL A 75 2.78 3.43 -22.52
C VAL A 75 2.95 4.29 -23.78
N ASP A 76 4.12 4.93 -23.93
CA ASP A 76 4.41 5.79 -25.08
C ASP A 76 4.74 4.99 -26.35
N MET A 77 5.40 3.83 -26.20
CA MET A 77 5.75 2.97 -27.33
C MET A 77 4.55 2.24 -27.94
N TYR A 78 3.54 1.90 -27.13
CA TYR A 78 2.39 1.09 -27.55
C TYR A 78 1.06 1.77 -27.16
N PRO A 79 0.77 2.99 -27.64
CA PRO A 79 -0.36 3.78 -27.16
C PRO A 79 -1.72 3.12 -27.44
N VAL A 80 -1.84 2.35 -28.52
CA VAL A 80 -3.06 1.60 -28.85
C VAL A 80 -3.35 0.52 -27.80
N PHE A 81 -2.31 -0.17 -27.29
CA PHE A 81 -2.44 -1.18 -26.25
C PHE A 81 -2.87 -0.59 -24.90
N TYR A 82 -2.34 0.61 -24.57
CA TYR A 82 -2.61 1.28 -23.29
C TYR A 82 -3.81 2.23 -23.31
N ARG A 83 -4.54 2.34 -24.43
CA ARG A 83 -5.61 3.35 -24.62
C ARG A 83 -6.71 3.36 -23.55
N ASN A 84 -6.97 2.22 -22.92
CA ASN A 84 -8.02 2.05 -21.90
C ASN A 84 -7.44 2.02 -20.47
N GLU A 85 -6.11 2.11 -20.33
CA GLU A 85 -5.44 2.09 -19.03
C GLU A 85 -5.43 3.49 -18.43
N LYS A 86 -5.61 3.59 -17.10
CA LYS A 86 -5.55 4.89 -16.43
C LYS A 86 -4.11 5.36 -16.36
N HIS A 87 -3.83 6.57 -16.83
CA HIS A 87 -2.46 7.12 -16.86
C HIS A 87 -1.75 7.05 -15.49
N ARG A 88 -2.46 7.31 -14.38
CA ARG A 88 -1.89 7.21 -13.03
C ARG A 88 -1.40 5.80 -12.64
N ASP A 89 -1.94 4.76 -13.28
CA ASP A 89 -1.64 3.37 -12.96
C ASP A 89 -0.46 2.83 -13.78
N VAL A 90 -0.17 3.43 -14.95
CA VAL A 90 0.84 2.94 -15.92
C VAL A 90 1.92 3.95 -16.29
N GLY A 91 1.64 5.26 -16.27
CA GLY A 91 2.53 6.30 -16.78
C GLY A 91 3.66 6.72 -15.83
N GLN A 92 3.78 6.11 -14.65
CA GLN A 92 4.83 6.43 -13.68
C GLN A 92 5.80 5.28 -13.51
N LYS A 93 7.09 5.60 -13.44
CA LYS A 93 8.12 4.62 -13.09
C LYS A 93 7.85 4.08 -11.68
N ARG A 94 7.71 2.76 -11.56
CA ARG A 94 7.46 2.12 -10.28
C ARG A 94 8.73 2.07 -9.43
N SER A 95 8.56 2.29 -8.13
CA SER A 95 9.62 2.09 -7.16
C SER A 95 9.86 0.60 -6.89
N GLU A 96 11.07 0.28 -6.42
CA GLU A 96 11.44 -1.08 -6.02
C GLU A 96 10.50 -1.64 -4.94
N ASN A 97 10.07 -0.80 -4.00
CA ASN A 97 9.13 -1.18 -2.94
C ASN A 97 7.74 -1.54 -3.50
N SER A 98 7.23 -0.79 -4.48
CA SER A 98 5.95 -1.07 -5.13
C SER A 98 6.00 -2.41 -5.86
N MET A 99 7.08 -2.65 -6.63
CA MET A 99 7.29 -3.92 -7.35
C MET A 99 7.44 -5.10 -6.38
N SER A 100 8.26 -4.95 -5.33
CA SER A 100 8.43 -5.98 -4.29
C SER A 100 7.11 -6.30 -3.59
N GLY A 101 6.29 -5.29 -3.30
CA GLY A 101 4.94 -5.48 -2.78
C GLY A 101 4.07 -6.33 -3.72
N SER A 102 4.08 -6.05 -5.02
CA SER A 102 3.35 -6.85 -6.02
C SER A 102 3.82 -8.31 -6.02
N LEU A 103 5.14 -8.55 -5.98
CA LEU A 103 5.70 -9.91 -5.94
C LEU A 103 5.37 -10.63 -4.63
N TYR A 104 5.38 -9.93 -3.49
CA TYR A 104 4.97 -10.52 -2.21
C TYR A 104 3.52 -11.02 -2.25
N ARG A 105 2.62 -10.30 -2.92
CA ARG A 105 1.21 -10.72 -3.06
C ARG A 105 1.06 -11.93 -3.98
N ILE A 106 1.84 -12.02 -5.06
CA ILE A 106 1.90 -13.24 -5.89
C ILE A 106 2.41 -14.41 -5.04
N ARG A 107 3.49 -14.22 -4.27
CA ARG A 107 4.03 -15.24 -3.36
C ARG A 107 3.02 -15.71 -2.34
N THR A 108 2.22 -14.80 -1.77
CA THR A 108 1.14 -15.16 -0.84
C THR A 108 0.12 -16.07 -1.50
N VAL A 109 -0.29 -15.77 -2.74
CA VAL A 109 -1.26 -16.60 -3.49
C VAL A 109 -0.66 -17.96 -3.85
N VAL A 110 0.59 -18.00 -4.31
CA VAL A 110 1.31 -19.27 -4.58
C VAL A 110 1.38 -20.14 -3.33
N LYS A 111 1.78 -19.57 -2.17
CA LYS A 111 1.81 -20.30 -0.90
C LYS A 111 0.43 -20.80 -0.48
N TRP A 112 -0.62 -20.01 -0.74
CA TRP A 112 -1.99 -20.42 -0.48
C TRP A 112 -2.42 -21.58 -1.38
N CYS A 113 -2.07 -21.58 -2.67
CA CYS A 113 -2.31 -22.71 -3.58
C CYS A 113 -1.58 -23.98 -3.11
N ILE A 114 -0.31 -23.86 -2.69
CA ILE A 114 0.48 -24.99 -2.16
C ILE A 114 -0.16 -25.56 -0.91
N LYS A 115 -0.58 -24.71 0.04
CA LYS A 115 -1.24 -25.14 1.28
C LYS A 115 -2.53 -25.93 1.02
N ARG A 116 -3.21 -25.66 -0.09
CA ARG A 116 -4.43 -26.36 -0.53
C ARG A 116 -4.16 -27.57 -1.44
N GLY A 117 -2.89 -27.90 -1.70
CA GLY A 117 -2.51 -29.01 -2.55
C GLY A 117 -2.78 -28.80 -4.04
N LEU A 118 -3.02 -27.56 -4.48
CA LEU A 118 -3.31 -27.24 -5.89
C LEU A 118 -2.05 -27.27 -6.76
N THR A 119 -0.89 -27.05 -6.16
CA THR A 119 0.42 -27.16 -6.82
C THR A 119 1.50 -27.51 -5.82
N ARG A 120 2.61 -28.06 -6.29
CA ARG A 120 3.87 -28.19 -5.54
C ARG A 120 4.94 -27.22 -6.02
N ASN A 121 4.68 -26.48 -7.09
CA ASN A 121 5.62 -25.56 -7.68
C ASN A 121 5.67 -24.23 -6.90
N ASN A 122 6.87 -23.74 -6.64
CA ASN A 122 7.09 -22.47 -5.96
C ASN A 122 8.25 -21.70 -6.62
N PRO A 123 7.97 -20.74 -7.51
CA PRO A 123 9.02 -19.96 -8.18
C PRO A 123 9.84 -19.09 -7.21
N PHE A 124 9.34 -18.83 -6.00
CA PHE A 124 10.01 -17.99 -5.01
C PHE A 124 11.07 -18.72 -4.19
N ASP A 125 11.24 -20.03 -4.38
CA ASP A 125 12.38 -20.77 -3.80
C ASP A 125 13.69 -20.44 -4.54
N GLN A 126 13.58 -20.09 -5.83
CA GLN A 126 14.71 -19.69 -6.69
C GLN A 126 14.69 -18.18 -7.03
N TYR A 127 13.71 -17.43 -6.52
CA TYR A 127 13.60 -15.99 -6.72
C TYR A 127 13.53 -15.24 -5.39
N GLN A 128 14.54 -14.44 -5.10
CA GLN A 128 14.56 -13.58 -3.93
C GLN A 128 13.94 -12.21 -4.24
N ILE A 129 12.81 -11.92 -3.62
CA ILE A 129 12.18 -10.59 -3.67
C ILE A 129 13.09 -9.61 -2.92
N ALA A 130 13.38 -8.46 -3.55
CA ALA A 130 14.16 -7.39 -2.93
C ALA A 130 13.52 -6.96 -1.61
N ARG A 131 14.38 -6.68 -0.62
CA ARG A 131 13.91 -6.19 0.68
C ARG A 131 13.35 -4.78 0.51
N PRO A 132 12.26 -4.43 1.20
CA PRO A 132 11.78 -3.06 1.23
C PRO A 132 12.90 -2.13 1.70
N MET A 133 13.20 -1.11 0.91
CA MET A 133 14.16 -0.07 1.29
C MET A 133 13.40 1.02 2.04
N TYR A 134 13.84 1.30 3.27
CA TYR A 134 13.40 2.44 4.05
C TYR A 134 14.54 3.44 4.06
N GLY A 135 14.28 4.66 3.61
CA GLY A 135 15.23 5.75 3.79
C GLY A 135 15.31 6.16 5.26
N ASP A 136 16.35 6.92 5.60
CA ASP A 136 16.49 7.49 6.93
C ASP A 136 15.27 8.37 7.24
N PRO A 137 14.55 8.11 8.35
CA PRO A 137 13.45 8.96 8.75
C PRO A 137 13.94 10.39 8.96
N PHE A 138 13.39 11.34 8.21
CA PHE A 138 13.57 12.76 8.50
C PHE A 138 12.47 13.22 9.45
N TYR A 139 12.83 14.03 10.43
CA TYR A 139 11.90 14.59 11.41
C TYR A 139 12.22 16.06 11.63
N LEU A 140 11.21 16.83 12.04
CA LEU A 140 11.40 18.23 12.38
C LEU A 140 12.15 18.33 13.71
N THR A 141 13.11 19.24 13.77
CA THR A 141 13.65 19.73 15.04
C THR A 141 12.57 20.47 15.83
N LEU A 142 12.79 20.68 17.13
CA LEU A 142 11.85 21.46 17.96
C LEU A 142 11.66 22.88 17.43
N GLU A 143 12.73 23.51 16.92
CA GLU A 143 12.70 24.84 16.33
C GLU A 143 11.89 24.88 15.04
N GLU A 144 12.06 23.90 14.14
CA GLU A 144 11.28 23.81 12.91
C GLU A 144 9.81 23.51 13.18
N ARG A 145 9.52 22.66 14.16
CA ARG A 145 8.15 22.42 14.62
C ARG A 145 7.52 23.71 15.16
N ASP A 146 8.26 24.49 15.94
CA ASP A 146 7.75 25.75 16.49
C ASP A 146 7.50 26.79 15.38
N LYS A 147 8.32 26.81 14.32
CA LYS A 147 8.02 27.60 13.11
C LYS A 147 6.69 27.21 12.47
N VAL A 148 6.38 25.92 12.36
CA VAL A 148 5.07 25.46 11.86
C VAL A 148 3.95 25.92 12.77
N TYR A 149 4.13 25.82 14.10
CA TYR A 149 3.11 26.20 15.07
C TYR A 149 2.78 27.70 15.05
N TYR A 150 3.80 28.55 14.97
CA TYR A 150 3.65 30.01 14.97
C TYR A 150 3.45 30.62 13.58
N ALA A 151 3.40 29.79 12.53
CA ALA A 151 3.15 30.28 11.18
C ALA A 151 1.81 31.03 11.10
N ASP A 152 1.86 32.26 10.58
CA ASP A 152 0.66 33.01 10.22
C ASP A 152 0.10 32.45 8.91
N LEU A 153 -1.08 31.84 9.01
CA LEU A 153 -1.78 31.19 7.90
C LEU A 153 -3.08 31.94 7.54
N SER A 154 -3.29 33.14 8.10
CA SER A 154 -4.52 33.93 7.90
C SER A 154 -4.78 34.25 6.42
N GLY A 155 -3.74 34.45 5.63
CA GLY A 155 -3.84 34.71 4.18
C GLY A 155 -4.13 33.49 3.30
N MET A 156 -4.17 32.27 3.86
CA MET A 156 -4.38 31.03 3.11
C MET A 156 -5.81 30.47 3.20
N GLY A 157 -6.69 31.18 3.90
CA GLY A 157 -8.07 30.76 4.17
C GLY A 157 -8.21 29.98 5.48
N THR A 158 -9.46 29.74 5.89
CA THR A 158 -9.80 29.24 7.23
C THR A 158 -9.38 27.79 7.50
N THR A 159 -9.15 26.99 6.46
CA THR A 159 -8.81 25.56 6.59
C THR A 159 -7.35 25.32 6.99
N TYR A 160 -6.42 26.18 6.58
CA TYR A 160 -4.99 25.97 6.83
C TYR A 160 -4.61 26.06 8.32
N PRO A 161 -5.11 27.03 9.10
CA PRO A 161 -4.94 27.03 10.56
C PRO A 161 -5.42 25.71 11.21
N VAL A 162 -6.54 25.16 10.74
CA VAL A 162 -7.09 23.89 11.25
C VAL A 162 -6.15 22.72 10.93
N TYR A 163 -5.62 22.64 9.71
CA TYR A 163 -4.65 21.60 9.35
C TYR A 163 -3.35 21.69 10.15
N ARG A 164 -2.84 22.90 10.40
CA ARG A 164 -1.70 23.12 11.29
C ARG A 164 -1.99 22.58 12.69
N ASP A 165 -3.16 22.89 13.24
CA ASP A 165 -3.53 22.47 14.58
C ASP A 165 -3.69 20.94 14.69
N ILE A 166 -4.25 20.29 13.66
CA ILE A 166 -4.33 18.82 13.55
C ILE A 166 -2.92 18.21 13.45
N PHE A 167 -2.05 18.78 12.63
CA PHE A 167 -0.66 18.31 12.50
C PHE A 167 0.10 18.42 13.82
N MET A 168 -0.01 19.57 14.51
CA MET A 168 0.63 19.79 15.80
C MET A 168 0.11 18.84 16.87
N PHE A 169 -1.21 18.59 16.90
CA PHE A 169 -1.79 17.58 17.76
C PHE A 169 -1.23 16.19 17.46
N GLN A 170 -1.15 15.80 16.18
CA GLN A 170 -0.57 14.51 15.79
C GLN A 170 0.90 14.37 16.20
N CYS A 171 1.71 15.42 16.08
CA CYS A 171 3.11 15.42 16.54
C CYS A 171 3.23 15.19 18.04
N LEU A 172 2.29 15.70 18.83
CA LEU A 172 2.30 15.51 20.29
C LEU A 172 1.81 14.12 20.71
N ILE A 173 0.82 13.57 20.00
CA ILE A 173 0.30 12.22 20.28
C ILE A 173 1.19 11.12 19.71
N GLY A 174 1.87 11.38 18.59
CA GLY A 174 2.70 10.39 17.88
C GLY A 174 1.91 9.26 17.20
N CYS A 175 0.62 9.47 16.93
CA CYS A 175 -0.23 8.46 16.30
C CYS A 175 -0.11 8.47 14.76
N ARG A 176 -0.49 7.35 14.12
CA ARG A 176 -0.61 7.29 12.65
C ARG A 176 -1.81 8.11 12.19
N VAL A 177 -1.76 8.64 10.97
CA VAL A 177 -2.87 9.42 10.38
C VAL A 177 -4.19 8.64 10.39
N SER A 178 -4.14 7.33 10.16
CA SER A 178 -5.31 6.45 10.19
C SER A 178 -5.91 6.30 11.59
N ASP A 179 -5.08 6.37 12.62
CA ASP A 179 -5.51 6.32 14.02
C ASP A 179 -6.09 7.69 14.42
N LEU A 180 -5.40 8.78 14.05
CA LEU A 180 -5.85 10.17 14.23
C LEU A 180 -7.26 10.39 13.69
N ASN A 181 -7.54 9.95 12.47
CA ASN A 181 -8.84 10.11 11.82
C ASN A 181 -9.99 9.37 12.52
N ARG A 182 -9.68 8.47 13.46
CA ARG A 182 -10.65 7.69 14.24
C ARG A 182 -10.73 8.15 15.69
N LEU A 183 -9.87 9.07 16.12
CA LEU A 183 -9.96 9.65 17.45
C LEU A 183 -11.24 10.47 17.56
N THR A 184 -11.93 10.27 18.66
CA THR A 184 -13.15 10.99 19.02
C THR A 184 -12.97 11.62 20.40
N LYS A 185 -13.89 12.50 20.80
CA LYS A 185 -13.85 13.08 22.15
C LYS A 185 -13.97 12.03 23.26
N ALA A 186 -14.60 10.90 22.99
CA ALA A 186 -14.70 9.79 23.93
C ALA A 186 -13.35 9.09 24.19
N ASN A 187 -12.36 9.31 23.33
CA ASN A 187 -10.99 8.83 23.55
C ASN A 187 -10.22 9.70 24.55
N ILE A 188 -10.80 10.78 25.06
CA ILE A 188 -10.17 11.64 26.07
C ILE A 188 -10.67 11.23 27.44
N VAL A 189 -9.78 10.65 28.25
CA VAL A 189 -10.11 10.12 29.59
C VAL A 189 -9.07 10.64 30.58
N ASP A 190 -9.53 11.35 31.61
CA ASP A 190 -8.70 11.86 32.71
C ASP A 190 -7.44 12.64 32.29
N GLY A 191 -7.55 13.41 31.19
CA GLY A 191 -6.40 14.16 30.65
C GLY A 191 -5.45 13.29 29.83
N PHE A 192 -5.89 12.14 29.31
CA PHE A 192 -5.15 11.29 28.40
C PHE A 192 -5.94 11.05 27.12
N VAL A 193 -5.24 10.80 26.01
CA VAL A 193 -5.82 10.19 24.81
C VAL A 193 -5.59 8.68 24.89
N GLU A 194 -6.67 7.92 24.82
CA GLU A 194 -6.67 6.46 24.84
C GLU A 194 -7.25 5.90 23.55
N TYR A 195 -6.46 5.08 22.85
CA TYR A 195 -6.89 4.45 21.61
C TYR A 195 -6.17 3.13 21.36
N ILE A 196 -6.77 2.25 20.57
CA ILE A 196 -6.14 0.99 20.13
C ILE A 196 -5.62 1.20 18.71
N PRO A 197 -4.30 1.10 18.47
CA PRO A 197 -3.72 1.28 17.15
C PRO A 197 -4.29 0.27 16.15
N GLN A 198 -4.72 0.76 15.00
CA GLN A 198 -5.48 -0.03 14.04
C GLN A 198 -4.64 -1.09 13.35
N LYS A 199 -3.39 -0.74 13.04
CA LYS A 199 -2.48 -1.65 12.31
C LYS A 199 -2.19 -2.93 13.10
N THR A 200 -2.19 -2.86 14.42
CA THR A 200 -1.90 -4.01 15.30
C THR A 200 -3.14 -4.54 16.01
N LYS A 201 -4.34 -3.99 15.77
CA LYS A 201 -5.56 -4.35 16.51
C LYS A 201 -5.88 -5.86 16.50
N MET A 202 -5.56 -6.56 15.41
CA MET A 202 -5.79 -8.00 15.26
C MET A 202 -4.67 -8.87 15.87
N GLU A 203 -3.47 -8.31 16.05
CA GLU A 203 -2.28 -9.03 16.51
C GLU A 203 -1.99 -8.75 17.99
N HIS A 204 -2.07 -7.47 18.38
CA HIS A 204 -1.85 -6.92 19.71
C HIS A 204 -2.77 -5.71 19.95
N ALA A 205 -3.95 -5.98 20.52
CA ALA A 205 -4.96 -4.98 20.86
C ALA A 205 -4.63 -4.18 22.13
N ASN A 206 -3.40 -3.69 22.25
CA ASN A 206 -2.99 -2.92 23.41
C ASN A 206 -3.53 -1.48 23.30
N THR A 207 -4.14 -1.00 24.38
CA THR A 207 -4.53 0.40 24.50
C THR A 207 -3.27 1.24 24.65
N VAL A 208 -3.10 2.19 23.72
CA VAL A 208 -2.10 3.25 23.82
C VAL A 208 -2.74 4.40 24.60
N ARG A 209 -2.06 4.83 25.67
CA ARG A 209 -2.46 5.93 26.52
C ARG A 209 -1.40 7.02 26.48
N VAL A 210 -1.77 8.22 26.03
CA VAL A 210 -0.85 9.36 25.87
C VAL A 210 -1.35 10.55 26.70
N PRO A 211 -0.52 11.12 27.59
CA PRO A 211 -0.93 12.26 28.42
C PRO A 211 -1.14 13.53 27.59
N LEU A 212 -2.26 14.22 27.81
CA LEU A 212 -2.54 15.55 27.28
C LEU A 212 -1.91 16.60 28.20
N ASN A 213 -0.85 17.26 27.75
CA ASN A 213 -0.34 18.47 28.42
C ASN A 213 -1.19 19.71 28.10
N GLN A 214 -0.99 20.83 28.80
CA GLN A 214 -1.72 22.09 28.57
C GLN A 214 -1.69 22.59 27.11
N ARG A 215 -0.64 22.26 26.33
CA ARG A 215 -0.58 22.60 24.90
C ARG A 215 -1.57 21.79 24.07
N HIS A 216 -1.89 20.55 24.46
CA HIS A 216 -2.87 19.71 23.75
C HIS A 216 -4.31 20.23 23.87
N GLY A 217 -4.68 20.77 25.04
CA GLY A 217 -6.04 21.25 25.32
C GLY A 217 -6.50 22.40 24.42
N ARG A 218 -5.57 23.20 23.87
CA ARG A 218 -5.89 24.28 22.92
C ARG A 218 -6.33 23.75 21.56
N TYR A 219 -5.78 22.62 21.08
CA TYR A 219 -6.09 22.07 19.76
C TYR A 219 -7.42 21.29 19.73
N LEU A 220 -7.84 20.72 20.86
CA LEU A 220 -9.09 19.96 20.99
C LEU A 220 -10.36 20.82 20.87
N ASN A 221 -10.24 22.13 21.09
CA ASN A 221 -11.33 23.10 20.97
C ASN A 221 -11.42 23.76 19.59
N ALA A 222 -10.39 23.62 18.75
CA ALA A 222 -10.29 24.26 17.42
C ALA A 222 -10.88 23.41 16.27
N THR A 223 -11.26 22.15 16.53
CA THR A 223 -11.79 21.20 15.54
C THR A 223 -13.33 21.17 15.49
N ARG A 224 -13.98 22.33 15.62
CA ARG A 224 -15.41 22.49 15.34
C ARG A 224 -15.65 23.04 13.94
#